data_AF-A0A9E3T985-F1
#
_entry.id   AF-A0A9E3T985-F1
#
_cell.length_a   1.000
_cell.length_b   1.000
_cell.length_c   1.000
_cell.angle_alpha   90.00
_cell.angle_beta   90.00
_cell.angle_gamma   90.00
#
_symmetry.space_group_name_H-M   'P 1'
#
loop_
_entity.id
_entity.type
_entity.pdbx_description
1 polymer ?
#
loop_
_entity_poly.entity_id
_entity_poly.type
_entity_poly.pdbx_seq_one_letter_code
_entity_poly.pdbx_strand_id
1 'polypeptide(L)'
;MDLYRRTRIGPNFHNSTGPVNFRTFALPANGVLLLCDNKRHLGLVFDVGREAIGFEEVGEAIELTRHYLAHDDDRRTIAAAGWERCLRDYGEAAVFRRLIASVEEVRGAAAAPRRDPVPFLRLHRRRTGVARLVHHLRAAPRRAARVLRRLAGSSR
;
A
#
# COMPACT_ATOMS: atom_id res chain seq x y z
N MET A 1 -14.82 -6.28 1.25
CA MET A 1 -15.39 -5.82 2.53
C MET A 1 -16.59 -4.94 2.26
N ASP A 2 -17.78 -5.47 2.52
CA ASP A 2 -19.07 -4.84 2.24
C ASP A 2 -19.32 -3.57 3.07
N LEU A 3 -18.84 -3.56 4.32
CA LEU A 3 -18.93 -2.42 5.23
C LEU A 3 -18.33 -1.13 4.63
N TYR A 4 -17.07 -1.15 4.18
CA TYR A 4 -16.40 0.06 3.71
C TYR A 4 -17.01 0.64 2.44
N ARG A 5 -17.56 -0.19 1.56
CA ARG A 5 -18.25 0.26 0.35
C ARG A 5 -19.51 1.10 0.63
N ARG A 6 -20.11 0.92 1.82
CA ARG A 6 -21.26 1.72 2.28
C ARG A 6 -20.89 2.77 3.33
N THR A 7 -19.62 2.84 3.73
CA THR A 7 -19.17 3.78 4.76
C THR A 7 -18.78 5.10 4.12
N ARG A 8 -19.33 6.20 4.62
CA ARG A 8 -19.04 7.55 4.11
C ARG A 8 -17.88 8.23 4.82
N ILE A 9 -17.84 8.07 6.15
CA ILE A 9 -16.84 8.63 7.06
C ILE A 9 -16.43 7.53 8.01
N GLY A 10 -15.13 7.37 8.20
CA GLY A 10 -14.56 6.38 9.10
C GLY A 10 -13.80 7.09 10.22
N PRO A 11 -14.36 7.14 11.44
CA PRO A 11 -13.63 7.66 12.58
C PRO A 11 -12.50 6.70 12.98
N ASN A 12 -11.38 7.28 13.36
CA ASN A 12 -10.20 6.58 13.82
C ASN A 12 -9.66 7.24 15.09
N PHE A 13 -9.74 6.50 16.21
CA PHE A 13 -9.26 6.95 17.51
C PHE A 13 -8.00 6.16 17.87
N HIS A 14 -6.88 6.86 17.97
CA HIS A 14 -5.64 6.35 18.52
C HIS A 14 -5.70 6.52 20.04
N ASN A 15 -6.22 5.52 20.72
CA ASN A 15 -6.06 5.39 22.18
C ASN A 15 -4.59 5.05 22.56
N SER A 16 -3.61 5.53 21.79
CA SER A 16 -2.18 5.25 21.94
C SER A 16 -1.35 6.43 21.43
N THR A 17 -0.07 6.45 21.79
CA THR A 17 0.90 7.49 21.39
C THR A 17 1.37 7.39 19.94
N GLY A 18 1.02 6.31 19.22
CA GLY A 18 1.47 6.07 17.85
C GLY A 18 0.53 6.71 16.82
N PRO A 19 1.04 7.34 15.74
CA PRO A 19 0.20 8.10 14.81
C PRO A 19 -0.49 7.26 13.74
N VAL A 20 -0.27 5.95 13.75
CA VAL A 20 -0.71 5.02 12.71
C VAL A 20 -1.17 3.70 13.29
N ASN A 21 -2.33 3.28 12.81
CA ASN A 21 -2.86 1.93 12.95
C ASN A 21 -3.33 1.44 11.59
N PHE A 22 -3.84 0.21 11.52
CA PHE A 22 -4.34 -0.35 10.26
C PHE A 22 -5.46 0.50 9.64
N ARG A 23 -6.34 1.08 10.48
CA ARG A 23 -7.49 1.88 10.06
C ARG A 23 -7.07 3.18 9.36
N THR A 24 -5.93 3.73 9.74
CA THR A 24 -5.33 4.94 9.13
C THR A 24 -5.15 4.78 7.62
N PHE A 25 -4.85 3.57 7.15
CA PHE A 25 -4.67 3.27 5.73
C PHE A 25 -5.85 2.52 5.12
N ALA A 26 -6.50 1.64 5.89
CA ALA A 26 -7.59 0.82 5.37
C ALA A 26 -8.83 1.64 4.98
N LEU A 27 -9.14 2.73 5.70
CA LEU A 27 -10.28 3.58 5.36
C LEU A 27 -10.05 4.33 4.04
N PRO A 28 -8.96 5.12 3.85
CA PRO A 28 -8.77 5.83 2.59
C PRO A 28 -8.54 4.88 1.42
N ALA A 29 -7.84 3.75 1.62
CA ALA A 29 -7.67 2.74 0.57
C ALA A 29 -8.98 2.13 0.04
N ASN A 30 -10.09 2.28 0.78
CA ASN A 30 -11.43 1.87 0.35
C ASN A 30 -12.34 3.07 0.00
N GLY A 31 -11.79 4.27 -0.16
CA GLY A 31 -12.54 5.48 -0.54
C GLY A 31 -13.40 6.08 0.58
N VAL A 32 -13.12 5.72 1.83
CA VAL A 32 -13.80 6.27 3.01
C VAL A 32 -13.05 7.51 3.48
N LEU A 33 -13.77 8.60 3.77
CA LEU A 33 -13.16 9.77 4.40
C LEU A 33 -12.62 9.40 5.79
N LEU A 34 -11.32 9.52 5.99
CA LEU A 34 -10.68 9.34 7.29
C LEU A 34 -10.91 10.57 8.17
N LEU A 35 -11.46 10.35 9.36
CA LEU A 35 -11.58 11.34 10.43
C LEU A 35 -10.78 10.85 11.64
N CYS A 36 -9.69 11.52 12.00
CA CYS A 36 -8.70 11.00 12.94
C CYS A 36 -8.41 11.95 14.11
N ASP A 37 -8.28 11.42 15.32
CA ASP A 37 -8.02 12.14 16.57
C ASP A 37 -6.57 12.64 16.77
N ASN A 38 -5.70 12.46 15.78
CA ASN A 38 -4.28 12.75 15.91
C ASN A 38 -3.82 13.73 14.84
N LYS A 39 -4.49 14.89 14.75
CA LYS A 39 -4.29 15.91 13.72
C LYS A 39 -2.81 16.30 13.56
N ARG A 40 -2.11 16.49 14.68
CA ARG A 40 -0.67 16.87 14.69
C ARG A 40 0.22 15.86 13.96
N HIS A 41 0.09 14.58 14.24
CA HIS A 41 0.95 13.57 13.63
C HIS A 41 0.40 13.02 12.32
N LEU A 42 -0.91 13.20 12.05
CA LEU A 42 -1.53 12.84 10.79
C LEU A 42 -0.86 13.57 9.61
N GLY A 43 -0.35 14.78 9.82
CA GLY A 43 0.43 15.54 8.84
C GLY A 43 1.72 14.86 8.35
N LEU A 44 2.23 13.86 9.09
CA LEU A 44 3.37 13.04 8.65
C LEU A 44 2.95 11.98 7.61
N VAL A 45 1.65 11.70 7.52
CA VAL A 45 1.08 10.63 6.68
C VAL A 45 0.27 11.23 5.52
N PHE A 46 -0.60 12.17 5.83
CA PHE A 46 -1.53 12.78 4.87
C PHE A 46 -1.40 14.31 4.86
N ASP A 47 -1.75 14.92 3.74
CA ASP A 47 -2.01 16.37 3.66
C ASP A 47 -3.36 16.67 4.36
N VAL A 48 -3.31 17.08 5.62
CA VAL A 48 -4.50 17.25 6.47
C VAL A 48 -5.37 18.40 5.95
N GLY A 49 -6.66 18.14 5.80
CA GLY A 49 -7.63 19.04 5.17
C GLY A 49 -7.84 18.73 3.68
N ARG A 50 -6.92 18.02 3.04
CA ARG A 50 -7.00 17.66 1.61
C ARG A 50 -7.12 16.16 1.36
N GLU A 51 -6.37 15.33 2.08
CA GLU A 51 -6.34 13.87 1.92
C GLU A 51 -7.00 13.14 3.11
N ALA A 52 -7.07 13.78 4.28
CA ALA A 52 -7.70 13.25 5.48
C ALA A 52 -8.09 14.41 6.43
N ILE A 53 -9.00 14.16 7.37
CA ILE A 53 -9.41 15.15 8.37
C ILE A 53 -8.92 14.75 9.75
N GLY A 54 -8.29 15.70 10.44
CA GLY A 54 -7.85 15.55 11.81
C GLY A 54 -8.70 16.39 12.76
N PHE A 55 -8.98 15.85 13.95
CA PHE A 55 -9.60 16.54 15.07
C PHE A 55 -8.76 16.34 16.33
N GLU A 56 -8.97 17.18 17.35
CA GLU A 56 -8.31 17.07 18.67
C GLU A 56 -9.30 16.66 19.77
N GLU A 57 -10.58 17.02 19.61
CA GLU A 57 -11.63 16.77 20.63
C GLU A 57 -12.84 16.04 20.05
N VAL A 58 -13.52 15.24 20.87
CA VAL A 58 -14.71 14.48 20.45
C VAL A 58 -15.83 15.39 19.92
N GLY A 59 -16.01 16.58 20.52
CA GLY A 59 -16.96 17.57 20.04
C GLY A 59 -16.68 18.02 18.60
N GLU A 60 -15.41 18.27 18.28
CA GLU A 60 -14.96 18.61 16.92
C GLU A 60 -15.24 17.45 15.95
N ALA A 61 -14.98 16.21 16.36
CA ALA A 61 -15.28 15.04 15.53
C ALA A 61 -16.78 14.92 15.17
N ILE A 62 -17.67 15.24 16.12
CA ILE A 62 -19.12 15.24 15.90
C ILE A 62 -19.51 16.33 14.89
N GLU A 63 -19.01 17.55 15.07
CA GLU A 63 -19.30 18.67 14.16
C GLU A 63 -18.75 18.42 12.75
N LEU A 64 -17.52 17.92 12.63
CA LEU A 64 -16.93 17.54 11.33
C LEU A 64 -17.73 16.41 10.66
N THR A 65 -18.19 15.43 11.43
CA THR A 65 -19.06 14.36 10.91
C THR A 65 -20.35 14.95 10.34
N ARG A 66 -21.03 15.84 11.09
CA ARG A 66 -22.25 16.52 10.62
C ARG A 66 -21.99 17.34 9.36
N HIS A 67 -20.91 18.13 9.38
CA HIS A 67 -20.50 18.96 8.25
C HIS A 67 -20.30 18.13 6.98
N TYR A 68 -19.45 17.10 6.99
CA TYR A 68 -19.15 16.32 5.79
C TYR A 68 -20.30 15.39 5.36
N LEU A 69 -21.24 15.08 6.25
CA LEU A 69 -22.50 14.41 5.85
C LEU A 69 -23.47 15.35 5.13
N ALA A 70 -23.41 16.66 5.42
CA ALA A 70 -24.19 17.68 4.72
C ALA A 70 -23.51 18.20 3.44
N HIS A 71 -22.18 18.09 3.33
CA HIS A 71 -21.37 18.56 2.19
C HIS A 71 -20.71 17.38 1.47
N ASP A 72 -21.53 16.63 0.72
CA ASP A 72 -21.09 15.34 0.15
C ASP A 72 -19.99 15.48 -0.90
N ASP A 73 -20.00 16.56 -1.69
CA ASP A 73 -18.98 16.81 -2.73
C ASP A 73 -17.60 17.11 -2.13
N ASP A 74 -17.55 17.95 -1.08
CA ASP A 74 -16.31 18.22 -0.35
C ASP A 74 -15.78 16.94 0.30
N ARG A 75 -16.66 16.18 0.95
CA ARG A 75 -16.33 14.86 1.54
C ARG A 75 -15.74 13.92 0.50
N ARG A 76 -16.37 13.79 -0.67
CA ARG A 76 -15.94 12.89 -1.75
C ARG A 76 -14.61 13.33 -2.35
N THR A 77 -14.39 14.63 -2.46
CA THR A 77 -13.13 15.21 -2.94
C THR A 77 -11.97 14.81 -2.03
N ILE A 78 -12.13 14.99 -0.72
CA ILE A 78 -11.09 14.62 0.25
C ILE A 78 -10.89 13.10 0.31
N ALA A 79 -11.97 12.32 0.30
CA ALA A 79 -11.89 10.86 0.33
C ALA A 79 -11.17 10.29 -0.92
N ALA A 80 -11.41 10.88 -2.10
CA ALA A 80 -10.73 10.50 -3.33
C ALA A 80 -9.22 10.83 -3.26
N ALA A 81 -8.85 12.01 -2.78
CA ALA A 81 -7.44 12.37 -2.59
C ALA A 81 -6.73 11.44 -1.59
N GLY A 82 -7.38 11.09 -0.48
CA GLY A 82 -6.87 10.11 0.48
C GLY A 82 -6.70 8.70 -0.13
N TRP A 83 -7.63 8.28 -0.97
CA TRP A 83 -7.53 7.03 -1.72
C TRP A 83 -6.36 7.02 -2.69
N GLU A 84 -6.18 8.08 -3.48
CA GLU A 84 -5.05 8.23 -4.40
C GLU A 84 -3.71 8.21 -3.65
N ARG A 85 -3.62 8.90 -2.52
CA ARG A 85 -2.47 8.85 -1.62
C ARG A 85 -2.15 7.43 -1.19
N CYS A 86 -3.14 6.67 -0.74
CA CYS A 86 -2.97 5.28 -0.34
C CYS A 86 -2.45 4.39 -1.47
N LEU A 87 -3.01 4.49 -2.68
CA LEU A 87 -2.56 3.68 -3.80
C LEU A 87 -1.13 4.02 -4.25
N ARG A 88 -0.77 5.30 -4.21
CA ARG A 88 0.55 5.77 -4.61
C ARG A 88 1.63 5.40 -3.60
N ASP A 89 1.37 5.66 -2.32
CA ASP A 89 2.41 5.69 -1.28
C ASP A 89 2.35 4.53 -0.29
N TYR A 90 1.16 3.94 -0.09
CA TYR A 90 0.91 2.95 0.97
C TYR A 90 0.49 1.57 0.44
N GLY A 91 0.44 1.39 -0.88
CA GLY A 91 0.30 0.09 -1.50
C GLY A 91 1.52 -0.80 -1.22
N GLU A 92 1.31 -2.12 -1.18
CA GLU A 92 2.35 -3.10 -0.85
C GLU A 92 3.65 -2.86 -1.61
N ALA A 93 3.58 -2.70 -2.94
CA ALA A 93 4.76 -2.47 -3.76
C ALA A 93 5.52 -1.17 -3.42
N ALA A 94 4.84 -0.10 -3.02
CA ALA A 94 5.48 1.14 -2.58
C ALA A 94 6.15 0.96 -1.21
N VAL A 95 5.46 0.31 -0.27
CA VAL A 95 5.96 0.04 1.09
C VAL A 95 7.17 -0.89 1.04
N PHE A 96 7.10 -2.00 0.30
CA PHE A 96 8.22 -2.94 0.16
C PHE A 96 9.44 -2.28 -0.49
N ARG A 97 9.24 -1.39 -1.47
CA ARG A 97 10.34 -0.62 -2.06
C ARG A 97 11.02 0.29 -1.03
N ARG A 98 10.26 1.02 -0.21
CA ARG A 98 10.82 1.84 0.89
C ARG A 98 11.57 0.97 1.90
N LEU A 99 11.00 -0.15 2.30
CA LEU A 99 11.65 -1.07 3.24
C LEU A 99 12.98 -1.60 2.70
N ILE A 100 13.01 -2.05 1.44
CA ILE A 100 14.24 -2.53 0.79
C ILE A 100 15.28 -1.42 0.74
N ALA A 101 14.89 -0.20 0.33
CA ALA A 101 15.80 0.94 0.29
C ALA A 101 16.41 1.25 1.66
N SER A 102 15.61 1.23 2.74
CA SER A 102 16.11 1.42 4.10
C SER A 102 17.07 0.31 4.54
N VAL A 103 16.82 -0.94 4.14
CA VAL A 103 17.75 -2.05 4.41
C VAL A 103 19.05 -1.89 3.63
N GLU A 104 18.98 -1.48 2.36
CA GLU A 104 20.15 -1.24 1.52
C GLU A 104 21.00 -0.09 2.02
N GLU A 105 20.38 0.99 2.52
CA GLU A 105 21.06 2.11 3.17
C GLU A 105 21.86 1.64 4.40
N VAL A 106 21.22 0.88 5.30
CA VAL A 106 21.88 0.32 6.49
C VAL A 106 22.97 -0.70 6.12
N ARG A 107 22.75 -1.52 5.07
CA ARG A 107 23.76 -2.49 4.60
C ARG A 107 24.91 -1.83 3.84
N GLY A 108 24.68 -0.71 3.15
CA GLY A 108 25.73 0.11 2.54
C GLY A 108 26.64 0.72 3.60
N ALA A 109 26.09 1.06 4.77
CA ALA A 109 26.85 1.50 5.94
C ALA A 109 27.55 0.35 6.70
N ALA A 110 27.06 -0.89 6.59
CA ALA A 110 27.67 -2.08 7.18
C ALA A 110 27.60 -3.28 6.21
N ALA A 111 28.65 -3.47 5.41
CA ALA A 111 28.77 -4.62 4.52
C ALA A 111 28.98 -5.92 5.30
N ALA A 112 27.92 -6.44 5.93
CA ALA A 112 27.95 -7.77 6.54
C ALA A 112 28.05 -8.83 5.42
N PRO A 113 28.87 -9.89 5.62
CA PRO A 113 29.04 -10.95 4.64
C PRO A 113 27.68 -11.57 4.29
N ARG A 114 27.49 -11.89 2.99
CA ARG A 114 26.30 -12.60 2.51
C ARG A 114 26.11 -13.87 3.35
N ARG A 115 25.10 -13.89 4.23
CA ARG A 115 24.67 -15.12 4.87
C ARG A 115 24.09 -16.04 3.80
N ASP A 116 24.68 -17.22 3.76
CA ASP A 116 24.36 -18.35 2.92
C ASP A 116 22.83 -18.63 2.94
N PRO A 117 22.15 -18.91 1.80
CA PRO A 117 20.69 -18.93 1.76
C PRO A 117 20.11 -19.93 2.77
N VAL A 118 18.97 -19.56 3.36
CA VAL A 118 18.28 -20.35 4.39
C VAL A 118 18.22 -21.83 4.00
N PRO A 119 18.45 -22.78 4.93
CA PRO A 119 18.56 -24.21 4.62
C PRO A 119 17.41 -24.77 3.77
N PHE A 120 16.19 -24.26 4.03
CA PHE A 120 15.00 -24.61 3.24
C PHE A 120 15.12 -24.26 1.75
N LEU A 121 15.68 -23.09 1.41
CA LEU A 121 15.87 -22.68 0.01
C LEU A 121 16.91 -23.56 -0.70
N ARG A 122 17.92 -24.05 0.03
CA ARG A 122 18.89 -25.01 -0.50
C ARG A 122 18.27 -26.39 -0.73
N LEU A 123 17.51 -26.90 0.23
CA LEU A 123 16.77 -28.16 0.12
C LEU A 123 15.76 -28.11 -1.02
N HIS A 124 14.95 -27.04 -1.09
CA HIS A 124 14.01 -26.82 -2.18
C HIS A 124 14.76 -26.75 -3.52
N ARG A 125 15.90 -26.03 -3.60
CA ARG A 125 16.67 -25.96 -4.84
C ARG A 125 17.20 -27.32 -5.31
N ARG A 126 17.66 -28.16 -4.38
CA ARG A 126 18.10 -29.53 -4.69
C ARG A 126 16.92 -30.39 -5.16
N ARG A 127 15.79 -30.32 -4.46
CA ARG A 127 14.58 -31.12 -4.78
C ARG A 127 13.94 -30.73 -6.11
N THR A 128 13.92 -29.45 -6.48
CA THR A 128 13.24 -28.96 -7.69
C THR A 128 14.18 -28.64 -8.84
N GLY A 129 15.45 -29.06 -8.78
CA GLY A 129 16.44 -28.78 -9.83
C GLY A 129 16.00 -29.26 -11.22
N VAL A 130 15.70 -30.56 -11.35
CA VAL A 130 15.26 -31.18 -12.60
C VAL A 130 13.92 -30.61 -13.08
N ALA A 131 12.94 -30.47 -12.18
CA ALA A 131 11.63 -29.91 -12.53
C ALA A 131 11.72 -28.48 -13.07
N ARG A 132 12.62 -27.65 -12.51
CA ARG A 132 12.86 -26.29 -13.02
C ARG A 132 13.60 -26.29 -14.33
N LEU A 133 14.60 -27.14 -14.52
CA LEU A 133 15.27 -27.29 -15.82
C LEU A 133 14.27 -27.68 -16.91
N VAL A 134 13.44 -28.69 -16.65
CA VAL A 134 12.36 -29.12 -17.56
C VAL A 134 11.36 -27.98 -17.81
N HIS A 135 10.95 -27.26 -16.77
CA HIS A 135 10.08 -26.09 -16.93
C HIS A 135 10.71 -25.01 -17.82
N HIS A 136 11.98 -24.68 -17.61
CA HIS A 136 12.69 -23.67 -18.43
C HIS A 136 12.85 -24.12 -19.88
N LEU A 137 13.22 -25.38 -20.13
CA LEU A 137 13.33 -25.94 -21.47
C LEU A 137 11.97 -25.96 -22.20
N ARG A 138 10.86 -26.23 -21.49
CA ARG A 138 9.50 -26.19 -22.06
C ARG A 138 8.95 -24.77 -22.21
N ALA A 139 9.35 -23.85 -21.34
CA ALA A 139 8.87 -22.47 -21.35
C ALA A 139 9.63 -21.59 -22.36
N ALA A 140 10.91 -21.86 -22.62
CA ALA A 140 11.74 -21.13 -23.58
C ALA A 140 11.12 -21.06 -24.99
N PRO A 141 10.72 -22.17 -25.65
CA PRO A 141 10.12 -22.11 -26.98
C PRO A 141 8.74 -21.43 -26.96
N ARG A 142 7.97 -21.56 -25.87
CA ARG A 142 6.68 -20.87 -25.71
C ARG A 142 6.84 -19.36 -25.56
N ARG A 143 7.88 -18.91 -24.86
CA ARG A 143 8.23 -17.49 -24.71
C ARG A 143 8.76 -16.92 -26.04
N ALA A 144 9.66 -17.64 -26.71
CA ALA A 144 10.17 -17.27 -28.02
C ALA A 144 9.03 -17.15 -29.06
N ALA A 145 8.13 -18.14 -29.13
CA ALA A 145 6.97 -18.10 -30.02
C ALA A 145 6.02 -16.92 -29.70
N ARG A 146 5.85 -16.58 -28.42
CA ARG A 146 5.01 -15.44 -28.01
C ARG A 146 5.63 -14.09 -28.39
N VAL A 147 6.96 -13.97 -28.30
CA VAL A 147 7.72 -12.79 -28.76
C VAL A 147 7.67 -12.68 -30.28
N LEU A 148 7.93 -13.77 -31.01
CA LEU A 148 7.85 -13.79 -32.47
C LEU A 148 6.45 -13.45 -33.00
N ARG A 149 5.38 -13.94 -32.35
CA ARG A 149 3.99 -13.54 -32.70
C ARG A 149 3.71 -12.07 -32.45
N ARG A 150 4.29 -11.47 -31.40
CA ARG A 150 4.18 -10.02 -31.14
C ARG A 150 4.92 -9.20 -32.18
N LEU A 151 6.11 -9.65 -32.60
CA LEU A 151 6.88 -8.98 -33.65
C LEU A 151 6.23 -9.11 -35.03
N ALA A 152 5.67 -10.29 -35.36
CA ALA A 152 4.94 -10.53 -36.60
C ALA A 152 3.56 -9.86 -36.66
N GLY A 153 2.98 -9.50 -35.51
CA GLY A 153 1.71 -8.77 -35.42
C GLY A 153 1.85 -7.24 -35.39
N SER A 154 3.09 -6.71 -35.40
CA SER A 154 3.38 -5.26 -35.32
C SER A 154 3.64 -4.61 -36.69
N SER A 155 3.38 -5.32 -37.79
CA SER A 155 3.48 -4.81 -39.16
C SER A 155 2.09 -4.69 -39.79
N ARG A 156 1.29 -3.75 -39.27
CA ARG A 156 0.18 -3.06 -39.95
C ARG A 156 -0.01 -1.69 -39.32
#